data_AF-A0A4Q5WW23-F1
#
_entry.id   AF-A0A4Q5WW23-F1
#
_cell.length_a   1.000
_cell.length_b   1.000
_cell.length_c   1.000
_cell.angle_alpha   90.00
_cell.angle_beta   90.00
_cell.angle_gamma   90.00
#
_symmetry.space_group_name_H-M   'P 1'
#
loop_
_entity.id
_entity.type
_entity.pdbx_description
1 polymer ?
#
loop_
_entity_poly.entity_id
_entity_poly.type
_entity_poly.pdbx_seq_one_letter_code
_entity_poly.pdbx_strand_id
1 'polypeptide(L)'
;MNRSGGIGLLVLLFFLSGCLGAGTHGSIQDWEFPVTKIRLAQVVDSIIDTNPAIRRDTVRNHWIDQTGGRQDTVENNYYNDRTTYQTIYIRSGSGDYCYVFRFGGGKVYWDTARAATLFIAYAYDGQGKGGSEGNGAFPWYKKRLRKQLVATFEAELIANVSRALGKG
;
A
#
# COMPACT_ATOMS: atom_id res chain seq x y z
N MET A 1 -41.34 48.06 21.76
CA MET A 1 -41.57 46.86 20.92
C MET A 1 -40.23 46.44 20.35
N ASN A 2 -39.60 45.44 20.97
CA ASN A 2 -38.25 44.98 20.63
C ASN A 2 -38.34 43.95 19.49
N ARG A 3 -37.58 44.17 18.42
CA ARG A 3 -37.31 43.20 17.35
C ARG A 3 -35.80 43.00 17.30
N SER A 4 -35.32 41.79 17.61
CA SER A 4 -34.85 40.77 16.64
C SER A 4 -33.57 41.22 15.94
N GLY A 5 -32.46 40.49 15.89
CA GLY A 5 -32.11 39.14 16.29
C GLY A 5 -30.59 38.99 16.06
N GLY A 6 -29.98 38.00 16.73
CA GLY A 6 -28.53 37.82 16.78
C GLY A 6 -27.90 37.53 15.42
N ILE A 7 -26.75 38.17 15.17
CA ILE A 7 -25.81 37.76 14.13
C ILE A 7 -24.76 36.89 14.82
N GLY A 8 -25.05 35.60 14.92
CA GLY A 8 -24.04 34.58 15.13
C GLY A 8 -23.55 34.13 13.77
N LEU A 9 -22.40 34.63 13.32
CA LEU A 9 -21.71 34.09 12.14
C LEU A 9 -20.50 33.29 12.61
N LEU A 10 -20.67 31.98 12.58
CA LEU A 10 -19.66 30.95 12.74
C LEU A 10 -18.42 31.27 11.89
N VAL A 11 -17.28 31.50 12.54
CA VAL A 11 -15.95 31.35 11.91
C VAL A 11 -15.50 29.92 12.20
N LEU A 12 -15.97 28.98 11.38
CA LEU A 12 -15.53 27.58 11.39
C LEU A 12 -15.04 27.24 9.99
N LEU A 13 -13.91 26.53 9.91
CA LEU A 13 -13.32 25.87 8.75
C LEU A 13 -12.28 26.66 7.93
N PHE A 14 -11.10 26.84 8.53
CA PHE A 14 -9.84 26.80 7.79
C PHE A 14 -8.92 25.73 8.37
N PHE A 15 -9.37 24.47 8.32
CA PHE A 15 -8.47 23.30 8.29
C PHE A 15 -8.36 22.80 6.85
N LEU A 16 -7.91 23.68 5.96
CA LEU A 16 -7.54 23.30 4.60
C LEU A 16 -6.15 22.66 4.65
N SER A 17 -6.15 21.33 4.83
CA SER A 17 -5.52 20.39 3.92
C SER A 17 -4.12 20.74 3.42
N GLY A 18 -3.19 21.02 4.32
CA GLY A 18 -1.76 21.03 4.04
C GLY A 18 -1.16 19.62 4.05
N CYS A 19 -1.57 18.76 3.12
CA CYS A 19 -0.85 17.51 2.80
C CYS A 19 -0.48 17.53 1.31
N LEU A 20 0.29 18.56 0.92
CA LEU A 20 0.95 18.60 -0.37
C LEU A 20 2.36 18.01 -0.22
N GLY A 21 2.62 16.96 -1.00
CA GLY A 21 3.95 16.75 -1.56
C GLY A 21 4.79 15.63 -0.94
N ALA A 22 4.49 14.38 -1.28
CA ALA A 22 5.50 13.32 -1.35
C ALA A 22 5.12 12.28 -2.42
N GLY A 23 5.42 12.59 -3.68
CA GLY A 23 5.54 11.64 -4.79
C GLY A 23 4.35 10.71 -5.05
N THR A 24 3.41 11.15 -5.89
CA THR A 24 2.26 10.37 -6.36
C THR A 24 2.68 9.25 -7.31
N HIS A 25 3.27 8.18 -6.79
CA HIS A 25 2.98 6.87 -7.35
C HIS A 25 1.52 6.59 -6.96
N GLY A 26 0.58 6.80 -7.89
CA GLY A 26 -0.84 6.56 -7.64
C GLY A 26 -1.06 5.16 -7.04
N SER A 27 -1.91 5.07 -6.02
CA SER A 27 -2.24 3.81 -5.34
C SER A 27 -3.52 3.23 -5.90
N ILE A 28 -3.51 1.92 -6.22
CA ILE A 28 -4.71 1.23 -6.71
C ILE A 28 -5.81 1.21 -5.64
N GLN A 29 -5.41 1.03 -4.40
CA GLN A 29 -6.27 1.08 -3.21
C GLN A 29 -5.38 1.28 -1.99
N ASP A 30 -5.92 1.95 -0.98
CA ASP A 30 -5.30 2.11 0.32
C ASP A 30 -6.26 1.84 1.48
N TRP A 31 -5.69 1.49 2.63
CA TRP A 31 -6.40 1.23 3.88
C TRP A 31 -5.67 1.86 5.05
N GLU A 32 -6.39 2.61 5.87
CA GLU A 32 -5.88 3.26 7.06
C GLU A 32 -6.18 2.44 8.33
N PHE A 33 -5.17 2.31 9.18
CA PHE A 33 -5.23 1.61 10.45
C PHE A 33 -4.82 2.57 11.59
N PRO A 34 -5.61 2.69 12.67
CA PRO A 34 -5.35 3.53 13.83
C PRO A 34 -4.35 2.85 14.78
N VAL A 35 -3.25 2.36 14.22
CA VAL A 35 -2.11 1.80 14.94
C VAL A 35 -0.84 2.40 14.38
N THR A 36 0.24 2.33 15.16
CA THR A 36 1.54 2.75 14.67
C THR A 36 1.96 1.91 13.47
N LYS A 37 2.76 2.51 12.60
CA LYS A 37 3.28 1.84 11.42
C LYS A 37 4.12 0.61 11.73
N ILE A 38 4.90 0.67 12.81
CA ILE A 38 5.67 -0.47 13.33
C ILE A 38 4.74 -1.64 13.66
N ARG A 39 3.64 -1.37 14.38
CA ARG A 39 2.68 -2.41 14.75
C ARG A 39 1.99 -3.00 13.52
N LEU A 40 1.57 -2.15 12.57
CA LEU A 40 0.97 -2.62 11.32
C LEU A 40 1.93 -3.49 10.52
N ALA A 41 3.20 -3.08 10.38
CA ALA A 41 4.22 -3.83 9.66
C ALA A 41 4.49 -5.20 10.29
N GLN A 42 4.61 -5.28 11.61
CA GLN A 42 4.76 -6.55 12.34
C GLN A 42 3.59 -7.50 12.10
N VAL A 43 2.36 -6.98 12.12
CA VAL A 43 1.17 -7.80 11.88
C VAL A 43 1.12 -8.26 10.42
N VAL A 44 1.38 -7.37 9.46
CA VAL A 44 1.42 -7.71 8.04
C VAL A 44 2.47 -8.78 7.77
N ASP A 45 3.69 -8.64 8.30
CA ASP A 45 4.75 -9.62 8.13
C ASP A 45 4.36 -10.98 8.72
N SER A 46 3.76 -10.99 9.91
CA SER A 46 3.24 -12.22 10.54
C SER A 46 2.17 -12.90 9.68
N ILE A 47 1.23 -12.14 9.11
CA ILE A 47 0.20 -12.70 8.21
C ILE A 47 0.83 -13.26 6.93
N ILE A 48 1.79 -12.55 6.32
CA ILE A 48 2.48 -13.04 5.11
C ILE A 48 3.25 -14.33 5.41
N ASP A 49 3.87 -14.45 6.58
CA ASP A 49 4.68 -15.61 6.95
C ASP A 49 3.82 -16.83 7.35
N THR A 50 2.57 -16.61 7.77
CA THR A 50 1.70 -17.68 8.30
C THR A 50 0.52 -18.05 7.40
N ASN A 51 0.10 -17.17 6.49
CA ASN A 51 -1.00 -17.45 5.57
C ASN A 51 -0.51 -18.29 4.37
N PRO A 52 -0.93 -19.56 4.21
CA PRO A 52 -0.48 -20.42 3.10
C PRO A 52 -0.94 -19.94 1.71
N ALA A 53 -1.93 -19.05 1.64
CA ALA A 53 -2.35 -18.42 0.38
C ALA A 53 -1.37 -17.34 -0.08
N ILE A 54 -0.48 -16.86 0.79
CA ILE A 54 0.44 -15.75 0.51
C ILE A 54 1.88 -16.26 0.46
N ARG A 55 2.61 -15.83 -0.56
CA ARG A 55 4.05 -16.07 -0.68
C ARG A 55 4.77 -14.76 -0.91
N ARG A 56 5.74 -14.41 -0.05
CA ARG A 56 6.61 -13.27 -0.30
C ARG A 56 7.57 -13.57 -1.45
N ASP A 57 7.81 -12.59 -2.31
CA ASP A 57 8.91 -12.68 -3.27
C ASP A 57 10.25 -12.63 -2.53
N THR A 58 11.11 -13.59 -2.82
CA THR A 58 12.45 -13.72 -2.23
C THR A 58 13.55 -13.62 -3.28
N VAL A 59 13.19 -13.41 -4.56
CA VAL A 59 14.14 -13.33 -5.66
C VAL A 59 14.94 -12.03 -5.54
N ARG A 60 16.25 -12.19 -5.32
CA ARG A 60 17.23 -11.10 -5.38
C ARG A 60 17.76 -11.03 -6.80
N ASN A 61 17.45 -9.96 -7.52
CA ASN A 61 18.01 -9.74 -8.85
C ASN A 61 19.43 -9.18 -8.69
N HIS A 62 20.41 -9.80 -9.34
CA HIS A 62 21.79 -9.33 -9.35
C HIS A 62 22.08 -8.71 -10.71
N TRP A 63 22.69 -7.52 -10.72
CA TRP A 63 23.25 -6.95 -11.94
C TRP A 63 24.73 -6.65 -11.69
N ILE A 64 25.56 -6.89 -12.70
CA ILE A 64 26.99 -6.59 -12.62
C ILE A 64 27.14 -5.11 -13.02
N ASP A 65 27.51 -4.27 -12.05
CA ASP A 65 27.98 -2.93 -12.36
C ASP A 65 29.38 -3.06 -12.97
N GLN A 66 29.52 -2.63 -14.23
CA GLN A 66 30.79 -2.55 -14.93
C GLN A 66 31.19 -1.08 -15.12
N THR A 67 31.35 -0.35 -14.02
CA THR A 67 31.97 0.97 -14.04
C THR A 67 33.41 0.91 -13.52
N GLY A 68 34.35 1.52 -14.24
CA GLY A 68 35.74 1.70 -13.78
C GLY A 68 36.60 0.43 -13.68
N GLY A 69 36.22 -0.68 -14.33
CA GLY A 69 37.01 -1.92 -14.33
C GLY A 69 36.86 -2.80 -13.08
N ARG A 70 35.86 -2.53 -12.23
CA ARG A 70 35.45 -3.41 -11.13
C ARG A 70 34.13 -4.09 -11.49
N GLN A 71 34.00 -5.37 -11.17
CA GLN A 71 32.73 -6.10 -11.24
C GLN A 71 32.14 -6.12 -9.83
N ASP A 72 31.25 -5.19 -9.54
CA ASP A 72 30.50 -5.21 -8.29
C ASP A 72 29.12 -5.82 -8.55
N THR A 73 28.75 -6.80 -7.72
CA THR A 73 27.41 -7.38 -7.75
C THR A 73 26.48 -6.45 -6.98
N VAL A 74 25.59 -5.76 -7.70
CA VAL A 74 24.56 -4.92 -7.07
C VAL A 74 23.29 -5.73 -6.89
N GLU A 75 22.88 -5.92 -5.64
CA GLU A 75 21.59 -6.53 -5.30
C GLU A 75 20.47 -5.52 -5.57
N ASN A 76 19.66 -5.75 -6.60
CA ASN A 76 18.44 -4.97 -6.85
C ASN A 76 17.27 -5.64 -6.13
N ASN A 77 16.93 -5.09 -4.97
CA ASN A 77 15.77 -5.47 -4.17
C ASN A 77 14.78 -4.31 -3.99
N TYR A 78 14.65 -3.45 -5.00
CA TYR A 78 13.90 -2.19 -4.90
C TYR A 78 12.45 -2.36 -4.38
N TYR A 79 11.83 -3.52 -4.64
CA TYR A 79 10.46 -3.82 -4.21
C TYR A 79 10.32 -4.89 -3.10
N ASN A 80 11.41 -5.35 -2.46
CA ASN A 80 11.32 -6.21 -1.25
C ASN A 80 12.25 -5.77 -0.11
N ASP A 81 12.45 -4.46 0.07
CA ASP A 81 13.23 -3.90 1.17
C ASP A 81 12.54 -4.01 2.55
N ARG A 82 11.34 -4.60 2.60
CA ARG A 82 10.47 -4.80 3.77
C ARG A 82 10.05 -3.52 4.50
N THR A 83 10.47 -2.37 4.00
CA THR A 83 10.32 -1.08 4.65
C THR A 83 9.55 -0.14 3.76
N THR A 84 10.02 0.10 2.54
CA THR A 84 9.39 0.95 1.55
C THR A 84 8.44 0.17 0.65
N TYR A 85 8.81 -1.02 0.19
CA TYR A 85 8.01 -1.83 -0.71
C TYR A 85 8.15 -3.33 -0.40
N GLN A 86 7.06 -4.07 -0.61
CA GLN A 86 7.03 -5.52 -0.52
C GLN A 86 6.29 -6.10 -1.73
N THR A 87 6.86 -7.16 -2.30
CA THR A 87 6.22 -7.96 -3.35
C THR A 87 5.72 -9.27 -2.76
N ILE A 88 4.44 -9.56 -2.98
CA ILE A 88 3.80 -10.81 -2.57
C ILE A 88 3.01 -11.40 -3.71
N TYR A 89 2.89 -12.72 -3.68
CA TYR A 89 1.99 -13.49 -4.51
C TYR A 89 0.85 -14.00 -3.64
N ILE A 90 -0.38 -13.86 -4.12
CA ILE A 90 -1.57 -14.39 -3.44
C ILE A 90 -2.23 -15.39 -4.38
N ARG A 91 -2.45 -16.60 -3.87
CA ARG A 91 -3.24 -17.64 -4.53
C ARG A 91 -4.65 -17.62 -3.97
N SER A 92 -5.65 -17.50 -4.83
CA SER A 92 -7.05 -17.70 -4.45
C SER A 92 -7.73 -18.65 -5.42
N GLY A 93 -8.96 -19.08 -5.11
CA GLY A 93 -9.75 -19.92 -6.02
C GLY A 93 -10.00 -19.29 -7.40
N SER A 94 -9.71 -17.99 -7.56
CA SER A 94 -9.82 -17.26 -8.83
C SER A 94 -8.51 -17.14 -9.63
N GLY A 95 -7.37 -17.59 -9.08
CA GLY A 95 -6.07 -17.57 -9.75
C GLY A 95 -4.92 -17.13 -8.84
N ASP A 96 -3.74 -17.00 -9.46
CA ASP A 96 -2.53 -16.44 -8.85
C ASP A 96 -2.42 -14.95 -9.20
N TYR A 97 -2.03 -14.15 -8.22
CA TYR A 97 -1.92 -12.69 -8.34
C TYR A 97 -0.61 -12.19 -7.74
N CYS A 98 -0.03 -11.15 -8.34
CA CYS A 98 1.19 -10.51 -7.87
C CYS A 98 0.88 -9.08 -7.43
N TYR A 99 1.37 -8.70 -6.27
CA TYR A 99 1.17 -7.37 -5.69
C TYR A 99 2.49 -6.78 -5.24
N VAL A 100 2.68 -5.51 -5.55
CA VAL A 100 3.69 -4.66 -4.92
C VAL A 100 2.94 -3.66 -4.05
N PHE A 101 3.13 -3.72 -2.74
CA PHE A 101 2.48 -2.83 -1.79
C PHE A 101 3.51 -2.09 -0.94
N ARG A 102 3.07 -1.01 -0.31
CA ARG A 102 3.89 -0.19 0.58
C ARG A 102 3.10 0.32 1.75
N PHE A 103 3.81 0.77 2.76
CA PHE A 103 3.21 1.55 3.83
C PHE A 103 3.48 3.05 3.64
N GLY A 104 2.51 3.90 3.94
CA GLY A 104 2.60 5.36 3.75
C GLY A 104 3.54 6.05 4.72
N GLY A 105 4.11 7.17 4.27
CA GLY A 105 4.98 8.02 5.08
C GLY A 105 6.44 7.57 5.15
N GLY A 106 7.34 8.56 5.12
CA GLY A 106 8.79 8.39 5.33
C GLY A 106 9.16 8.28 6.81
N LYS A 107 10.43 8.02 7.14
CA LYS A 107 10.90 7.67 8.50
C LYS A 107 10.32 8.55 9.63
N VAL A 108 10.30 9.87 9.46
CA VAL A 108 9.75 10.80 10.48
C VAL A 108 8.28 10.51 10.78
N TYR A 109 7.50 10.16 9.75
CA TYR A 109 6.11 9.74 9.91
C TYR A 109 5.99 8.39 10.63
N TRP A 110 6.90 7.45 10.38
CA TRP A 110 6.89 6.15 11.09
C TRP A 110 7.03 6.30 12.60
N ASP A 111 7.92 7.21 13.02
CA ASP A 111 8.31 7.35 14.41
C ASP A 111 7.25 8.11 15.24
N THR A 112 6.36 8.87 14.58
CA THR A 112 5.46 9.82 15.25
C THR A 112 3.97 9.55 15.01
N ALA A 113 3.60 8.90 13.90
CA ALA A 113 2.20 8.72 13.53
C ALA A 113 1.53 7.62 14.36
N ARG A 114 0.31 7.95 14.84
CA ARG A 114 -0.57 7.00 15.55
C ARG A 114 -1.49 6.21 14.60
N ALA A 115 -1.49 6.58 13.32
CA ALA A 115 -2.17 5.87 12.27
C ALA A 115 -1.15 5.52 11.17
N ALA A 116 -1.43 4.45 10.45
CA ALA A 116 -0.61 3.96 9.37
C ALA A 116 -1.49 3.53 8.22
N THR A 117 -1.02 3.76 7.00
CA THR A 117 -1.75 3.42 5.78
C THR A 117 -0.96 2.40 4.99
N LEU A 118 -1.65 1.40 4.43
CA LEU A 118 -1.11 0.41 3.50
C LEU A 118 -1.70 0.66 2.13
N PHE A 119 -0.88 0.64 1.07
CA PHE A 119 -1.27 0.95 -0.30
C PHE A 119 -0.81 -0.15 -1.25
N ILE A 120 -1.64 -0.52 -2.21
CA ILE A 120 -1.18 -1.28 -3.38
C ILE A 120 -0.58 -0.29 -4.39
N ALA A 121 0.70 -0.44 -4.71
CA ALA A 121 1.39 0.33 -5.75
C ALA A 121 1.22 -0.32 -7.12
N TYR A 122 1.34 -1.64 -7.20
CA TYR A 122 1.13 -2.42 -8.43
C TYR A 122 0.37 -3.72 -8.13
N ALA A 123 -0.47 -4.15 -9.07
CA ALA A 123 -1.14 -5.44 -8.99
C ALA A 123 -1.31 -6.06 -10.39
N TYR A 124 -1.11 -7.38 -10.49
CA TYR A 124 -1.20 -8.15 -11.73
C TYR A 124 -1.89 -9.49 -11.49
N ASP A 125 -2.66 -9.96 -12.47
CA ASP A 125 -3.14 -11.35 -12.51
C ASP A 125 -2.05 -12.32 -13.00
N GLY A 126 -2.34 -13.62 -12.98
CA GLY A 126 -1.43 -14.68 -13.42
C GLY A 126 -1.09 -14.65 -14.92
N GLN A 127 -1.76 -13.80 -15.71
CA GLN A 127 -1.44 -13.55 -17.11
C GLN A 127 -0.61 -12.27 -17.30
N GLY A 128 -0.19 -11.62 -16.21
CA GLY A 128 0.54 -10.35 -16.23
C GLY A 128 -0.34 -9.14 -16.55
N LYS A 129 -1.67 -9.26 -16.53
CA LYS A 129 -2.57 -8.13 -16.78
C LYS A 129 -2.76 -7.35 -15.48
N GLY A 130 -2.48 -6.06 -15.55
CA GLY A 130 -2.58 -5.16 -14.41
C GLY A 130 -1.62 -3.98 -14.57
N GLY A 131 -1.16 -3.42 -13.46
CA GLY A 131 -0.15 -2.36 -13.40
C GLY A 131 -0.34 -1.43 -12.20
N SER A 132 -0.07 -0.13 -12.35
CA SER A 132 -0.28 0.91 -11.34
C SER A 132 -1.30 1.96 -11.80
N GLU A 133 -1.84 2.76 -10.86
CA GLU A 133 -2.67 3.92 -11.24
C GLU A 133 -1.85 4.99 -11.98
N GLY A 134 -0.60 5.23 -11.55
CA GLY A 134 0.26 6.29 -12.13
C GLY A 134 0.68 6.06 -13.58
N ASN A 135 0.65 4.81 -14.06
CA ASN A 135 1.05 4.46 -15.44
C ASN A 135 -0.15 4.21 -16.37
N GLY A 136 -1.38 4.56 -15.96
CA GLY A 136 -2.58 4.39 -16.79
C GLY A 136 -2.99 2.92 -17.00
N ALA A 137 -2.43 1.99 -16.23
CA ALA A 137 -2.62 0.55 -16.40
C ALA A 137 -4.00 0.05 -15.93
N PHE A 138 -4.74 0.89 -15.23
CA PHE A 138 -6.18 0.76 -14.99
C PHE A 138 -6.95 1.82 -15.76
N PRO A 139 -7.13 1.67 -17.09
CA PRO A 139 -8.07 2.49 -17.83
C PRO A 139 -9.47 2.38 -17.23
N TRP A 140 -10.28 3.43 -17.39
CA TRP A 140 -11.66 3.50 -16.90
C TRP A 140 -12.55 2.32 -17.30
N TYR A 141 -12.20 1.58 -18.37
CA TYR A 141 -12.92 0.41 -18.88
C TYR A 141 -12.48 -0.95 -18.30
N LYS A 142 -11.39 -1.03 -17.51
CA LYS A 142 -10.93 -2.27 -16.84
C LYS A 142 -11.36 -2.37 -15.37
N LYS A 143 -12.54 -1.85 -15.01
CA LYS A 143 -13.07 -1.86 -13.62
C LYS A 143 -13.15 -3.25 -13.00
N ARG A 144 -13.48 -4.28 -13.80
CA ARG A 144 -13.63 -5.66 -13.31
C ARG A 144 -12.31 -6.23 -12.81
N LEU A 145 -11.23 -6.08 -13.58
CA LEU A 145 -9.90 -6.56 -13.18
C LEU A 145 -9.41 -5.84 -11.93
N ARG A 146 -9.54 -4.51 -11.86
CA ARG A 146 -9.20 -3.74 -10.65
C ARG A 146 -9.97 -4.26 -9.43
N LYS A 147 -11.29 -4.41 -9.55
CA LYS A 147 -12.15 -4.89 -8.45
C LYS A 147 -11.73 -6.30 -8.00
N GLN A 148 -11.41 -7.19 -8.93
CA GLN A 148 -10.96 -8.55 -8.62
C GLN A 148 -9.60 -8.57 -7.90
N LEU A 149 -8.63 -7.76 -8.37
CA LEU A 149 -7.32 -7.63 -7.75
C LEU A 149 -7.43 -7.07 -6.33
N VAL A 150 -8.22 -6.01 -6.15
CA VAL A 150 -8.46 -5.40 -4.83
C VAL A 150 -9.18 -6.37 -3.90
N ALA A 151 -10.29 -6.99 -4.35
CA ALA A 151 -11.05 -7.90 -3.52
C ALA A 151 -10.23 -9.13 -3.07
N THR A 152 -9.36 -9.65 -3.93
CA THR A 152 -8.46 -10.76 -3.56
C THR A 152 -7.44 -10.32 -2.50
N PHE A 153 -6.85 -9.14 -2.66
CA PHE A 153 -5.93 -8.58 -1.67
C PHE A 153 -6.62 -8.31 -0.33
N GLU A 154 -7.85 -7.81 -0.37
CA GLU A 154 -8.66 -7.55 0.81
C GLU A 154 -8.99 -8.83 1.57
N ALA A 155 -9.45 -9.85 0.86
CA ALA A 155 -9.84 -11.12 1.45
C ALA A 155 -8.65 -11.84 2.12
N GLU A 156 -7.50 -11.87 1.45
CA GLU A 156 -6.37 -12.68 1.90
C GLU A 156 -5.41 -11.95 2.83
N LEU A 157 -5.24 -10.63 2.68
CA LEU A 157 -4.33 -9.85 3.53
C LEU A 157 -5.08 -8.90 4.47
N ILE A 158 -5.88 -7.98 3.95
CA ILE A 158 -6.47 -6.90 4.77
C ILE A 158 -7.43 -7.44 5.83
N ALA A 159 -8.26 -8.42 5.50
CA ALA A 159 -9.19 -9.04 6.44
C ALA A 159 -8.43 -9.72 7.60
N ASN A 160 -7.35 -10.43 7.31
CA ASN A 160 -6.52 -11.09 8.32
C ASN A 160 -5.74 -10.09 9.19
N VAL A 161 -5.21 -9.02 8.59
CA VAL A 161 -4.59 -7.90 9.33
C VAL A 161 -5.60 -7.22 10.25
N SER A 162 -6.81 -6.93 9.74
CA SER A 162 -7.88 -6.28 10.51
C SER A 162 -8.30 -7.14 11.70
N ARG A 163 -8.48 -8.45 11.48
CA ARG A 163 -8.78 -9.41 12.55
C ARG A 163 -7.67 -9.45 13.61
N ALA A 164 -6.40 -9.52 13.19
CA ALA A 164 -5.25 -9.55 14.11
C ALA A 164 -5.06 -8.25 14.91
N LEU A 165 -5.56 -7.13 14.40
CA LEU A 165 -5.59 -5.84 15.09
C LEU A 165 -6.86 -5.63 15.93
N GLY A 166 -7.76 -6.61 16.00
CA GLY A 166 -8.99 -6.53 16.79
C GLY A 166 -10.13 -5.72 16.14
N LYS A 167 -10.13 -5.60 14.80
CA LYS A 167 -11.13 -4.86 14.01
C LYS A 167 -12.08 -5.80 13.23
N GLY A 168 -12.40 -6.96 13.78
CA GLY A 168 -13.25 -7.98 13.15
C GLY A 168 -14.69 -7.95 13.61
#